data_AF-A0AAV7GFT9-F1
#
_entry.id   AF-A0AAV7GFT9-F1
#
_cell.length_a   1.000
_cell.length_b   1.000
_cell.length_c   1.000
_cell.angle_alpha   90.00
_cell.angle_beta   90.00
_cell.angle_gamma   90.00
#
_symmetry.space_group_name_H-M   'P 1'
#
loop_
_entity.id
_entity.type
_entity.pdbx_description
1 polymer ?
#
loop_
_entity_poly.entity_id
_entity_poly.type
_entity_poly.pdbx_seq_one_letter_code
_entity_poly.pdbx_strand_id
1 'polypeptide(L)'
;MEVFYLLCSIASTFVYSSALSFLVAIRSFSRFLSPLPSNECCDRAAVRLYEGRVHHSRTKPVFNSFEYPVRYALFDLDRAQHDSHLSADRAREAAGTDGPVFLLTIPTSVGYDQNPLKVYYCYDLGEEGEEEERRSLPRLKNCIAEVTNTPWGEKVFFEFTPGSDIVAKPLHVSPFMDMIGNWQIHAYEPGDNLFISISVQHPTLGNYFIATLSAKRVHSSTTSLNMEMYFWLMPHKVAALIYWQAVKLWWKNVPFIGHPKYSNPSYRDVALSRGNELCPLRINRRQSNQLDQNSNGESRTRWCIWRDAEWPWA
;
A
#
# COMPACT_ATOMS: atom_id res chain seq x y z
N MET A 1 22.20 -5.04 21.59
CA MET A 1 21.67 -6.25 20.92
C MET A 1 21.00 -5.90 19.59
N GLU A 2 20.01 -4.99 19.54
CA GLU A 2 19.26 -4.67 18.30
C GLU A 2 20.12 -4.20 17.10
N VAL A 3 21.13 -3.34 17.32
CA VAL A 3 22.02 -2.86 16.24
C VAL A 3 22.82 -4.00 15.59
N PHE A 4 23.29 -4.95 16.40
CA PHE A 4 24.03 -6.11 15.88
C PHE A 4 23.12 -7.02 15.04
N TYR A 5 21.90 -7.31 15.52
CA TYR A 5 20.92 -8.05 14.73
C TYR A 5 20.57 -7.35 13.41
N LEU A 6 20.42 -6.03 13.43
CA LEU A 6 20.18 -5.24 12.23
C LEU A 6 21.34 -5.36 11.23
N LEU A 7 22.59 -5.24 11.68
CA LEU A 7 23.76 -5.38 10.82
C LEU A 7 23.88 -6.78 10.23
N CYS A 8 23.67 -7.83 11.04
CA CYS A 8 23.64 -9.21 10.57
C CYS A 8 22.52 -9.45 9.55
N SER A 9 21.35 -8.85 9.77
CA SER A 9 20.22 -8.90 8.83
C SER A 9 20.57 -8.26 7.49
N ILE A 10 21.13 -7.04 7.51
CA ILE A 10 21.57 -6.32 6.30
C ILE A 10 22.61 -7.16 5.55
N ALA A 11 23.60 -7.73 6.26
CA ALA A 11 24.61 -8.58 5.65
C ALA A 11 24.01 -9.86 5.03
N SER A 12 23.09 -10.52 5.73
CA SER A 12 22.38 -11.71 5.24
C SER A 12 21.55 -11.40 3.98
N THR A 13 20.74 -10.34 4.02
CA THR A 13 19.95 -9.87 2.87
C THR A 13 20.86 -9.52 1.70
N PHE A 14 22.00 -8.86 1.94
CA PHE A 14 22.96 -8.54 0.88
C PHE A 14 23.50 -9.79 0.20
N VAL A 15 23.92 -10.81 0.97
CA VAL A 15 24.43 -12.08 0.42
C VAL A 15 23.33 -12.81 -0.35
N TYR A 16 22.14 -12.96 0.24
CA TYR A 16 21.02 -13.67 -0.36
C TYR A 16 20.53 -13.00 -1.64
N SER A 17 20.30 -11.68 -1.61
CA SER A 17 19.88 -10.91 -2.79
C SER A 17 20.94 -10.85 -3.88
N SER A 18 22.23 -10.88 -3.54
CA SER A 18 23.31 -10.97 -4.53
C SER A 18 23.28 -12.31 -5.26
N ALA A 19 23.13 -13.42 -4.54
CA ALA A 19 23.00 -14.75 -5.13
C ALA A 19 21.76 -14.86 -6.04
N LEU A 20 20.60 -14.39 -5.58
CA LEU A 20 19.38 -14.38 -6.39
C LEU A 20 19.47 -13.44 -7.60
N SER A 21 20.12 -12.28 -7.45
CA SER A 21 20.36 -11.37 -8.58
C SER A 21 21.22 -12.01 -9.66
N PHE A 22 22.24 -12.78 -9.27
CA PHE A 22 23.05 -13.54 -10.22
C PHE A 22 22.22 -14.59 -10.98
N LEU A 23 21.30 -15.27 -10.30
CA LEU A 23 20.38 -16.22 -10.94
C LEU A 23 19.41 -15.53 -11.91
N VAL A 24 18.86 -14.37 -11.55
CA VAL A 24 18.01 -13.56 -12.44
C VAL A 24 18.77 -13.15 -13.70
N ALA A 25 20.05 -12.75 -13.55
CA ALA A 25 20.90 -12.41 -14.70
C ALA A 25 21.13 -13.62 -15.62
N ILE A 26 21.43 -14.81 -15.06
CA ILE A 26 21.60 -16.06 -15.83
C ILE A 26 20.31 -16.41 -16.59
N ARG A 27 19.16 -16.40 -15.90
CA ARG A 27 17.85 -16.73 -16.51
C ARG A 27 17.45 -15.74 -17.59
N SER A 28 17.74 -14.47 -17.38
CA SER A 28 17.44 -13.42 -18.36
C SER A 28 18.32 -13.56 -19.60
N PHE A 29 19.59 -13.94 -19.43
CA PHE A 29 20.49 -14.25 -20.53
C PHE A 29 20.04 -15.52 -21.29
N SER A 30 19.59 -16.57 -20.60
CA SER A 30 19.09 -17.78 -21.27
C SER A 30 17.80 -17.53 -22.04
N ARG A 31 16.86 -16.73 -21.50
CA ARG A 31 15.63 -16.30 -22.18
C ARG A 31 15.89 -15.43 -23.40
N PHE A 32 16.99 -14.67 -23.40
CA PHE A 32 17.44 -13.92 -24.57
C PHE A 32 17.93 -14.86 -25.69
N LEU A 33 18.60 -15.95 -25.33
CA LEU A 33 19.09 -16.95 -26.29
C LEU A 33 18.00 -17.89 -26.82
N SER A 34 17.01 -18.21 -25.98
CA SER A 34 15.89 -19.10 -26.31
C SER A 34 14.56 -18.51 -25.80
N PRO A 35 13.78 -17.82 -26.66
CA PRO A 35 12.48 -17.31 -26.28
C PRO A 35 11.52 -18.44 -25.89
N LEU A 36 10.88 -18.33 -24.71
CA LEU A 36 9.89 -19.30 -24.24
C LEU A 36 8.62 -19.31 -25.14
N PRO A 37 7.92 -20.45 -25.25
CA PRO A 37 6.64 -20.55 -25.94
C PRO A 37 5.57 -19.69 -25.27
N SER A 38 4.59 -19.26 -26.06
CA SER A 38 3.51 -18.30 -25.75
C SER A 38 2.54 -18.64 -24.60
N ASN A 39 2.72 -19.75 -23.88
CA ASN A 39 1.77 -20.23 -22.86
C ASN A 39 1.85 -19.51 -21.50
N GLU A 40 2.87 -18.66 -21.24
CA GLU A 40 2.91 -17.77 -20.05
C GLU A 40 1.92 -16.57 -20.16
N CYS A 41 1.16 -16.44 -21.26
CA CYS A 41 0.29 -15.28 -21.50
C CYS A 41 -0.89 -15.17 -20.52
N CYS A 42 -1.45 -16.29 -20.03
CA CYS A 42 -2.63 -16.28 -19.17
C CYS A 42 -2.37 -15.63 -17.81
N ASP A 43 -1.17 -15.83 -17.25
CA ASP A 43 -0.77 -15.26 -15.96
C ASP A 43 -0.47 -13.74 -16.06
N ARG A 44 -0.01 -13.30 -17.24
CA ARG A 44 0.29 -11.88 -17.51
C ARG A 44 -0.96 -11.03 -17.77
N ALA A 45 -2.04 -11.62 -18.26
CA ALA A 45 -3.33 -10.92 -18.43
C ALA A 45 -3.93 -10.47 -17.08
N ALA A 46 -3.50 -11.09 -15.98
CA ALA A 46 -3.89 -10.73 -14.62
C ALA A 46 -3.09 -9.56 -14.02
N VAL A 47 -2.06 -9.03 -14.72
CA VAL A 47 -1.16 -8.03 -14.15
C VAL A 47 -1.06 -6.79 -15.04
N ARG A 48 -1.32 -5.61 -14.47
CA ARG A 48 -1.03 -4.31 -15.11
C ARG A 48 0.18 -3.68 -14.45
N LEU A 49 1.09 -3.14 -15.26
CA LEU A 49 2.30 -2.50 -14.77
C LEU A 49 2.17 -1.00 -14.83
N TYR A 50 2.72 -0.33 -13.82
CA TYR A 50 2.80 1.12 -13.73
C TYR A 50 4.24 1.53 -13.49
N GLU A 51 4.68 2.57 -14.21
CA GLU A 51 5.95 3.25 -13.96
C GLU A 51 5.69 4.72 -13.64
N GLY A 52 6.33 5.21 -12.60
CA GLY A 52 6.03 6.53 -12.07
C GLY A 52 7.01 7.00 -11.03
N ARG A 53 6.56 7.92 -10.18
CA ARG A 53 7.39 8.57 -9.17
C ARG A 53 6.60 8.73 -7.88
N VAL A 54 7.32 8.63 -6.77
CA VAL A 54 6.82 9.02 -5.45
C VAL A 54 7.50 10.32 -5.07
N HIS A 55 6.68 11.34 -4.85
CA HIS A 55 7.08 12.63 -4.31
C HIS A 55 6.76 12.69 -2.82
N HIS A 56 7.70 13.18 -2.04
CA HIS A 56 7.51 13.53 -0.64
C HIS A 56 7.80 15.01 -0.45
N SER A 57 6.94 15.69 0.30
CA SER A 57 7.16 17.05 0.74
C SER A 57 6.81 17.20 2.20
N ARG A 58 7.75 17.77 2.94
CA ARG A 58 7.63 18.12 4.35
C ARG A 58 7.96 19.59 4.50
N THR A 59 7.13 20.35 5.20
CA THR A 59 7.35 21.77 5.45
C THR A 59 7.78 22.09 6.90
N LYS A 60 7.43 21.24 7.88
CA LYS A 60 7.77 21.43 9.31
C LYS A 60 8.34 20.17 9.97
N PRO A 61 9.21 20.30 10.99
CA PRO A 61 9.80 21.53 11.49
C PRO A 61 10.89 22.09 10.56
N VAL A 62 11.42 21.25 9.67
CA VAL A 62 12.39 21.63 8.64
C VAL A 62 11.87 21.22 7.26
N PHE A 63 12.06 22.09 6.27
CA PHE A 63 11.70 21.78 4.89
C PHE A 63 12.56 20.64 4.32
N ASN A 64 11.90 19.65 3.75
CA ASN A 64 12.53 18.58 2.99
C ASN A 64 11.56 18.06 1.94
N SER A 65 11.96 18.14 0.67
CA SER A 65 11.20 17.56 -0.42
C SER A 65 12.12 16.77 -1.33
N PHE A 66 11.65 15.64 -1.82
CA PHE A 66 12.38 14.77 -2.72
C PHE A 66 11.41 13.91 -3.52
N GLU A 67 11.90 13.35 -4.61
CA GLU A 67 11.14 12.47 -5.48
C GLU A 67 12.04 11.31 -5.92
N TYR A 68 11.45 10.14 -6.14
CA TYR A 68 12.17 8.99 -6.69
C TYR A 68 11.28 8.15 -7.60
N PRO A 69 11.85 7.53 -8.65
CA PRO A 69 11.08 6.68 -9.55
C PRO A 69 10.72 5.35 -8.87
N VAL A 70 9.54 4.86 -9.20
CA VAL A 70 8.99 3.58 -8.71
C VAL A 70 8.30 2.82 -9.83
N ARG A 71 8.21 1.50 -9.63
CA ARG A 71 7.43 0.60 -10.46
C ARG A 71 6.46 -0.15 -9.56
N TYR A 72 5.21 -0.25 -9.99
CA TYR A 72 4.16 -0.98 -9.29
C TYR A 72 3.52 -1.99 -10.25
N ALA A 73 3.07 -3.10 -9.69
CA ALA A 73 2.19 -4.05 -10.35
C ALA A 73 0.80 -3.94 -9.72
N LEU A 74 -0.23 -4.03 -10.56
CA LEU A 74 -1.62 -4.16 -10.19
C LEU A 74 -2.08 -5.57 -10.58
N PHE A 75 -2.18 -6.45 -9.59
CA PHE A 75 -2.62 -7.84 -9.76
C PHE A 75 -4.12 -7.95 -9.63
N ASP A 76 -4.75 -8.72 -10.52
CA ASP A 76 -6.11 -9.24 -10.36
C ASP A 76 -6.05 -10.45 -9.41
N LEU A 77 -6.46 -10.25 -8.16
CA LEU A 77 -6.34 -11.28 -7.12
C LEU A 77 -7.29 -12.47 -7.34
N ASP A 78 -8.31 -12.31 -8.18
CA ASP A 78 -9.22 -13.40 -8.55
C ASP A 78 -8.62 -14.34 -9.60
N ARG A 79 -7.58 -13.88 -10.29
CA ARG A 79 -6.88 -14.65 -11.33
C ARG A 79 -5.51 -15.15 -10.90
N ALA A 80 -4.86 -14.41 -10.00
CA ALA A 80 -3.53 -14.73 -9.49
C ALA A 80 -3.53 -14.68 -7.95
N GLN A 81 -3.59 -15.86 -7.33
CA GLN A 81 -3.52 -15.98 -5.88
C GLN A 81 -2.06 -15.77 -5.41
N HIS A 82 -1.89 -14.98 -4.35
CA HIS A 82 -0.59 -14.70 -3.73
C HIS A 82 -0.65 -15.01 -2.23
N ASP A 83 0.22 -15.89 -1.75
CA ASP A 83 0.21 -16.38 -0.36
C ASP A 83 0.61 -15.32 0.69
N SER A 84 1.35 -14.27 0.29
CA SER A 84 1.87 -13.24 1.19
C SER A 84 0.95 -12.02 1.36
N HIS A 85 -0.25 -12.06 0.78
CA HIS A 85 -1.17 -10.91 0.71
C HIS A 85 -2.58 -11.32 1.20
N LEU A 86 -3.44 -10.34 1.52
CA LEU A 86 -4.86 -10.64 1.70
C LEU A 86 -5.41 -11.32 0.43
N SER A 87 -6.18 -12.39 0.61
CA SER A 87 -6.93 -13.01 -0.49
C SER A 87 -8.03 -12.07 -0.98
N ALA A 88 -8.49 -12.28 -2.22
CA ALA A 88 -9.61 -11.53 -2.79
C ALA A 88 -10.86 -11.63 -1.89
N ASP A 89 -11.18 -12.82 -1.38
CA ASP A 89 -12.35 -13.04 -0.51
C ASP A 89 -12.24 -12.29 0.81
N ARG A 90 -11.06 -12.27 1.43
CA ARG A 90 -10.89 -11.55 2.69
C ARG A 90 -10.93 -10.03 2.49
N ALA A 91 -10.42 -9.55 1.36
CA ALA A 91 -10.52 -8.15 0.98
C ALA A 91 -11.99 -7.76 0.71
N ARG A 92 -12.77 -8.59 0.01
CA ARG A 92 -14.22 -8.40 -0.19
C ARG A 92 -14.99 -8.30 1.12
N GLU A 93 -14.76 -9.25 2.03
CA GLU A 93 -15.43 -9.29 3.33
C GLU A 93 -15.14 -8.02 4.14
N ALA A 94 -13.86 -7.64 4.23
CA ALA A 94 -13.44 -6.43 4.90
C ALA A 94 -14.08 -5.17 4.30
N ALA A 95 -14.00 -5.04 2.96
CA ALA A 95 -14.49 -3.89 2.22
C ALA A 95 -16.02 -3.83 2.06
N GLY A 96 -16.73 -4.95 2.29
CA GLY A 96 -18.16 -5.08 2.07
C GLY A 96 -18.55 -5.01 0.59
N THR A 97 -17.79 -5.67 -0.28
CA THR A 97 -17.96 -5.64 -1.75
C THR A 97 -18.08 -7.04 -2.34
N ASP A 98 -18.65 -7.18 -3.53
CA ASP A 98 -18.92 -8.48 -4.19
C ASP A 98 -18.26 -8.67 -5.57
N GLY A 99 -17.56 -7.65 -6.07
CA GLY A 99 -16.90 -7.65 -7.38
C GLY A 99 -15.40 -8.01 -7.32
N PRO A 100 -14.66 -7.75 -8.41
CA PRO A 100 -13.23 -8.09 -8.51
C PRO A 100 -12.38 -7.31 -7.51
N VAL A 101 -11.24 -7.89 -7.12
CA VAL A 101 -10.27 -7.23 -6.23
C VAL A 101 -8.91 -7.12 -6.91
N PHE A 102 -8.37 -5.90 -6.95
CA PHE A 102 -7.05 -5.64 -7.51
C PHE A 102 -6.05 -5.17 -6.45
N LEU A 103 -4.87 -5.77 -6.42
CA LEU A 103 -3.77 -5.40 -5.52
C LEU A 103 -2.70 -4.58 -6.23
N LEU A 104 -2.52 -3.34 -5.81
CA LEU A 104 -1.38 -2.51 -6.19
C LEU A 104 -0.23 -2.70 -5.21
N THR A 105 0.89 -3.23 -5.70
CA THR A 105 2.08 -3.53 -4.88
C THR A 105 3.38 -3.39 -5.67
N ILE A 106 4.50 -3.21 -4.96
CA ILE A 106 5.84 -3.51 -5.47
C ILE A 106 6.08 -5.00 -5.16
N PRO A 107 6.23 -5.87 -6.16
CA PRO A 107 6.51 -7.29 -5.94
C PRO A 107 7.85 -7.49 -5.23
N THR A 108 7.94 -8.55 -4.42
CA THR A 108 9.20 -9.05 -3.86
C THR A 108 10.22 -9.25 -4.98
N SER A 109 11.45 -8.82 -4.75
CA SER A 109 12.53 -8.90 -5.75
C SER A 109 13.78 -9.44 -5.08
N VAL A 110 14.38 -10.46 -5.70
CA VAL A 110 15.63 -11.11 -5.23
C VAL A 110 15.65 -11.34 -3.70
N GLY A 111 14.53 -11.86 -3.18
CA GLY A 111 14.40 -12.28 -1.79
C GLY A 111 14.19 -11.16 -0.77
N TYR A 112 13.71 -10.00 -1.21
CA TYR A 112 13.47 -8.84 -0.34
C TYR A 112 12.13 -8.17 -0.67
N ASP A 113 11.29 -7.94 0.34
CA ASP A 113 10.11 -7.08 0.26
C ASP A 113 10.35 -5.79 1.04
N GLN A 114 10.04 -4.68 0.37
CA GLN A 114 10.00 -3.36 0.95
C GLN A 114 8.99 -2.57 0.14
N ASN A 115 7.75 -2.62 0.62
CA ASN A 115 6.65 -1.86 0.06
C ASN A 115 5.89 -1.11 1.18
N PRO A 116 6.19 0.19 1.41
CA PRO A 116 5.55 0.96 2.48
C PRO A 116 4.03 1.10 2.35
N LEU A 117 3.50 0.99 1.13
CA LEU A 117 2.07 1.13 0.84
C LEU A 117 1.63 0.14 -0.24
N LYS A 118 0.74 -0.77 0.12
CA LYS A 118 -0.07 -1.55 -0.81
C LYS A 118 -1.51 -1.05 -0.76
N VAL A 119 -2.20 -1.08 -1.89
CA VAL A 119 -3.62 -0.72 -1.96
C VAL A 119 -4.40 -1.81 -2.66
N TYR A 120 -5.45 -2.28 -2.00
CA TYR A 120 -6.46 -3.17 -2.57
C TYR A 120 -7.63 -2.31 -3.05
N TYR A 121 -7.97 -2.44 -4.33
CA TYR A 121 -9.11 -1.80 -4.95
C TYR A 121 -10.24 -2.82 -5.02
N CYS A 122 -11.32 -2.57 -4.27
CA CYS A 122 -12.45 -3.47 -4.11
C CYS A 122 -13.67 -2.92 -4.85
N TYR A 123 -14.17 -3.68 -5.81
CA TYR A 123 -15.26 -3.28 -6.70
C TYR A 123 -16.55 -3.97 -6.30
N ASP A 124 -17.68 -3.33 -6.58
CA ASP A 124 -18.99 -4.00 -6.61
C ASP A 124 -19.32 -4.43 -8.03
N LEU A 125 -20.00 -5.58 -8.15
CA LEU A 125 -20.74 -5.94 -9.35
C LEU A 125 -21.92 -4.97 -9.44
N GLY A 126 -21.86 -4.01 -10.37
CA GLY A 126 -22.90 -2.98 -10.46
C GLY A 126 -24.29 -3.61 -10.56
N GLU A 127 -25.28 -3.04 -9.85
CA GLU A 127 -26.66 -3.53 -9.85
C GLU A 127 -27.19 -3.72 -11.28
N GLU A 128 -27.91 -4.81 -11.51
CA GLU A 128 -28.77 -5.00 -12.69
C GLU A 128 -29.96 -4.04 -12.56
N GLY A 129 -29.75 -2.77 -12.88
CA GLY A 129 -30.85 -1.83 -13.13
C GLY A 129 -31.45 -2.08 -14.52
N GLU A 130 -32.75 -1.81 -14.67
CA GLU A 130 -33.62 -2.06 -15.84
C GLU A 130 -33.15 -1.46 -17.19
N GLU A 131 -31.98 -0.84 -17.27
CA GLU A 131 -31.36 -0.44 -18.53
C GLU A 131 -30.50 -1.60 -19.08
N GLU A 132 -31.20 -2.62 -19.57
CA GLU A 132 -30.70 -3.74 -20.37
C GLU A 132 -29.99 -3.24 -21.65
N GLU A 133 -28.70 -2.85 -21.59
CA GLU A 133 -27.79 -2.97 -22.75
C GLU A 133 -26.32 -2.59 -22.49
N ARG A 134 -25.96 -2.08 -21.31
CA ARG A 134 -24.56 -1.97 -20.91
C ARG A 134 -24.26 -2.99 -19.84
N ARG A 135 -23.60 -4.09 -20.21
CA ARG A 135 -22.93 -5.02 -19.28
C ARG A 135 -22.27 -4.19 -18.17
N SER A 136 -22.89 -4.13 -16.99
CA SER A 136 -22.54 -3.19 -15.94
C SER A 136 -21.08 -3.38 -15.57
N LEU A 137 -20.22 -2.42 -15.95
CA LEU A 137 -18.82 -2.47 -15.57
C LEU A 137 -18.73 -2.42 -14.04
N PRO A 138 -17.86 -3.23 -13.40
CA PRO A 138 -17.65 -3.17 -11.96
C PRO A 138 -17.30 -1.75 -11.54
N ARG A 139 -17.84 -1.29 -10.40
CA ARG A 139 -17.61 0.06 -9.91
C ARG A 139 -16.74 0.01 -8.66
N LEU A 140 -15.67 0.80 -8.63
CA LEU A 140 -14.82 0.90 -7.45
C LEU A 140 -15.64 1.44 -6.26
N LYS A 141 -15.78 0.62 -5.22
CA LYS A 141 -16.63 0.93 -4.07
C LYS A 141 -15.82 1.36 -2.85
N ASN A 142 -14.76 0.62 -2.56
CA ASN A 142 -13.96 0.79 -1.35
C ASN A 142 -12.50 0.40 -1.63
N CYS A 143 -11.59 0.89 -0.81
CA CYS A 143 -10.18 0.52 -0.88
C CYS A 143 -9.67 0.08 0.48
N ILE A 144 -8.64 -0.77 0.50
CA ILE A 144 -7.92 -1.13 1.72
C ILE A 144 -6.45 -0.72 1.53
N ALA A 145 -5.91 0.02 2.48
CA ALA A 145 -4.48 0.32 2.53
C ALA A 145 -3.80 -0.66 3.50
N GLU A 146 -2.73 -1.32 3.04
CA GLU A 146 -1.75 -1.99 3.90
C GLU A 146 -0.52 -1.10 3.99
N VAL A 147 -0.25 -0.59 5.19
CA VAL A 147 0.90 0.26 5.47
C VAL A 147 1.87 -0.50 6.35
N THR A 148 3.11 -0.62 5.89
CA THR A 148 4.20 -1.24 6.65
C THR A 148 5.15 -0.17 7.18
N ASN A 149 5.45 -0.16 8.48
CA ASN A 149 6.47 0.75 9.01
C ASN A 149 7.87 0.12 8.95
N THR A 150 8.86 0.96 8.67
CA THR A 150 10.28 0.61 8.68
C THR A 150 10.98 1.56 9.65
N PRO A 151 11.78 1.07 10.62
CA PRO A 151 12.30 -0.30 10.76
C PRO A 151 11.63 -1.10 11.91
N TRP A 152 10.35 -0.91 12.23
CA TRP A 152 9.76 -1.54 13.43
C TRP A 152 8.99 -2.84 13.24
N GLY A 153 8.52 -3.13 12.03
CA GLY A 153 8.06 -4.46 11.66
C GLY A 153 6.59 -4.61 11.85
N GLU A 154 5.83 -3.55 11.62
CA GLU A 154 4.40 -3.54 11.87
C GLU A 154 3.66 -3.19 10.59
N LYS A 155 2.55 -3.88 10.39
CA LYS A 155 1.64 -3.70 9.27
C LYS A 155 0.28 -3.32 9.81
N VAL A 156 -0.33 -2.30 9.22
CA VAL A 156 -1.72 -1.94 9.50
C VAL A 156 -2.51 -1.97 8.22
N PHE A 157 -3.63 -2.67 8.28
CA PHE A 157 -4.64 -2.70 7.24
C PHE A 157 -5.80 -1.83 7.69
N PHE A 158 -6.28 -0.94 6.83
CA PHE A 158 -7.48 -0.16 7.11
C PHE A 158 -8.22 0.18 5.82
N GLU A 159 -9.54 0.23 5.89
CA GLU A 159 -10.37 0.65 4.76
C GLU A 159 -10.42 2.18 4.62
N PHE A 160 -10.59 2.64 3.38
CA PHE A 160 -10.83 4.04 3.06
C PHE A 160 -11.65 4.18 1.77
N THR A 161 -12.49 5.22 1.73
CA THR A 161 -13.32 5.54 0.58
C THR A 161 -12.46 6.12 -0.56
N PRO A 162 -12.60 5.61 -1.80
CA PRO A 162 -11.91 6.19 -2.97
C PRO A 162 -12.33 7.65 -3.22
N GLY A 163 -11.47 8.42 -3.88
CA GLY A 163 -11.61 9.85 -4.12
C GLY A 163 -11.01 10.70 -3.00
N SER A 164 -11.56 10.63 -1.79
CA SER A 164 -11.02 11.31 -0.61
C SER A 164 -11.58 10.71 0.67
N ASP A 165 -10.72 10.39 1.63
CA ASP A 165 -11.13 9.97 2.97
C ASP A 165 -10.15 10.47 4.03
N ILE A 166 -10.63 10.58 5.27
CA ILE A 166 -9.84 10.93 6.45
C ILE A 166 -9.84 9.73 7.39
N VAL A 167 -8.64 9.24 7.71
CA VAL A 167 -8.41 8.14 8.65
C VAL A 167 -7.55 8.63 9.81
N ALA A 168 -7.79 8.14 11.03
CA ALA A 168 -6.85 8.39 12.14
C ALA A 168 -5.49 7.83 11.74
N LYS A 169 -4.40 8.57 11.95
CA LYS A 169 -3.06 8.07 11.63
C LYS A 169 -2.78 6.85 12.52
N PRO A 170 -2.77 5.62 11.95
CA PRO A 170 -2.79 4.43 12.77
C PRO A 170 -1.37 3.99 13.13
N LEU A 171 -0.34 4.41 12.39
CA LEU A 171 1.00 3.81 12.49
C LEU A 171 2.12 4.85 12.63
N HIS A 172 3.14 4.51 13.42
CA HIS A 172 4.38 5.28 13.50
C HIS A 172 5.30 4.92 12.32
N VAL A 173 5.20 5.70 11.24
CA VAL A 173 5.85 5.42 9.95
C VAL A 173 7.24 6.06 9.78
N SER A 174 7.66 6.95 10.68
CA SER A 174 8.96 7.63 10.60
C SER A 174 9.43 8.07 11.97
N PRO A 175 10.73 7.93 12.30
CA PRO A 175 11.29 8.43 13.56
C PRO A 175 11.31 9.95 13.67
N PHE A 176 10.86 10.67 12.64
CA PHE A 176 10.77 12.13 12.63
C PHE A 176 9.32 12.60 12.50
N MET A 177 8.33 11.74 12.78
CA MET A 177 6.91 12.00 12.61
C MET A 177 6.06 11.21 13.63
N ASP A 178 5.52 11.87 14.65
CA ASP A 178 4.65 11.26 15.67
C ASP A 178 3.36 10.64 15.08
N MET A 179 2.62 9.89 15.89
CA MET A 179 1.34 9.29 15.49
C MET A 179 0.12 10.22 15.66
N ILE A 180 0.32 11.51 15.90
CA ILE A 180 -0.77 12.45 16.19
C ILE A 180 -1.36 12.98 14.88
N GLY A 181 -2.68 13.13 14.87
CA GLY A 181 -3.43 13.64 13.73
C GLY A 181 -3.98 12.55 12.82
N ASN A 182 -4.36 12.98 11.62
CA ASN A 182 -5.08 12.15 10.66
C ASN A 182 -4.31 12.06 9.34
N TRP A 183 -4.59 11.02 8.58
CA TRP A 183 -4.23 10.94 7.18
C TRP A 183 -5.42 11.30 6.32
N GLN A 184 -5.24 12.28 5.45
CA GLN A 184 -6.16 12.53 4.35
C GLN A 184 -5.61 11.81 3.12
N ILE A 185 -6.36 10.80 2.67
CA ILE A 185 -5.98 9.90 1.59
C ILE A 185 -6.84 10.22 0.38
N HIS A 186 -6.19 10.41 -0.77
CA HIS A 186 -6.85 10.49 -2.07
C HIS A 186 -6.31 9.38 -2.95
N ALA A 187 -7.19 8.52 -3.46
CA ALA A 187 -6.86 7.53 -4.48
C ALA A 187 -8.01 7.44 -5.46
N TYR A 188 -7.69 7.34 -6.75
CA TYR A 188 -8.68 7.14 -7.80
C TYR A 188 -8.60 5.73 -8.36
N GLU A 189 -9.63 5.34 -9.11
CA GLU A 189 -9.62 4.08 -9.83
C GLU A 189 -8.40 3.99 -10.77
N PRO A 190 -7.61 2.91 -10.70
CA PRO A 190 -6.39 2.78 -11.50
C PRO A 190 -6.71 2.46 -12.96
N GLY A 191 -6.56 3.46 -13.83
CA GLY A 191 -6.73 3.37 -15.28
C GLY A 191 -5.40 3.45 -16.03
N ASP A 192 -5.31 4.29 -17.06
CA ASP A 192 -4.01 4.56 -17.71
C ASP A 192 -3.09 5.43 -16.85
N ASN A 193 -3.67 6.17 -15.91
CA ASN A 193 -2.94 6.91 -14.88
C ASN A 193 -3.29 6.34 -13.51
N LEU A 194 -2.29 6.30 -12.64
CA LEU A 194 -2.41 5.91 -11.25
C LEU A 194 -2.01 7.11 -10.39
N PHE A 195 -2.88 7.47 -9.45
CA PHE A 195 -2.64 8.56 -8.52
C PHE A 195 -3.08 8.18 -7.12
N ILE A 196 -2.16 8.34 -6.15
CA ILE A 196 -2.45 8.21 -4.73
C ILE A 196 -1.74 9.34 -4.00
N SER A 197 -2.42 10.04 -3.11
CA SER A 197 -1.78 11.00 -2.21
C SER A 197 -2.22 10.77 -0.77
N ILE A 198 -1.27 10.92 0.15
CA ILE A 198 -1.50 10.82 1.59
C ILE A 198 -0.90 12.06 2.22
N SER A 199 -1.72 12.88 2.87
CA SER A 199 -1.27 14.04 3.62
C SER A 199 -1.58 13.91 5.10
N VAL A 200 -0.73 14.49 5.95
CA VAL A 200 -0.90 14.47 7.41
C VAL A 200 -1.60 15.75 7.85
N GLN A 201 -2.76 15.61 8.48
CA GLN A 201 -3.46 16.68 9.19
C GLN A 201 -3.12 16.62 10.67
N HIS A 202 -2.16 17.43 11.11
CA HIS A 202 -1.72 17.45 12.50
C HIS A 202 -2.31 18.66 13.25
N PRO A 203 -2.83 18.49 14.48
CA PRO A 203 -3.50 19.56 15.23
C PRO A 203 -2.61 20.82 15.42
N THR A 204 -1.34 20.62 15.78
CA THR A 204 -0.40 21.74 16.01
C THR A 204 0.39 22.18 14.76
N LEU A 205 0.87 21.25 13.95
CA LEU A 205 1.72 21.56 12.80
C LEU A 205 0.93 21.92 11.53
N GLY A 206 -0.36 21.59 11.46
CA GLY A 206 -1.19 21.71 10.27
C GLY A 206 -0.85 20.65 9.22
N ASN A 207 -1.13 20.95 7.95
CA ASN A 207 -0.82 20.06 6.83
C ASN A 207 0.65 20.19 6.43
N TYR A 208 1.53 19.54 7.20
CA TYR A 208 2.98 19.73 7.07
C TYR A 208 3.68 18.66 6.24
N PHE A 209 2.99 17.58 5.87
CA PHE A 209 3.56 16.48 5.10
C PHE A 209 2.57 15.96 4.06
N ILE A 210 3.08 15.67 2.87
CA ILE A 210 2.37 14.98 1.81
C ILE A 210 3.29 14.00 1.09
N ALA A 211 2.76 12.80 0.83
CA ALA A 211 3.32 11.80 -0.08
C ALA A 211 2.40 11.69 -1.29
N THR A 212 2.94 11.60 -2.50
CA THR A 212 2.17 11.46 -3.73
C THR A 212 2.82 10.45 -4.65
N LEU A 213 2.10 9.40 -4.99
CA LEU A 213 2.42 8.46 -6.06
C LEU A 213 1.70 8.94 -7.33
N SER A 214 2.46 9.15 -8.39
CA SER A 214 1.94 9.41 -9.74
C SER A 214 2.63 8.49 -10.73
N ALA A 215 1.86 7.66 -11.42
CA ALA A 215 2.40 6.68 -12.36
C ALA A 215 1.51 6.54 -13.59
N LYS A 216 2.11 6.08 -14.68
CA LYS A 216 1.41 5.76 -15.92
C LYS A 216 1.46 4.27 -16.17
N ARG A 217 0.38 3.73 -16.72
CA ARG A 217 0.31 2.35 -17.14
C ARG A 217 1.34 2.12 -18.25
N VAL A 218 2.04 0.99 -18.15
CA VAL A 218 2.97 0.53 -19.18
C VAL A 218 2.18 -0.32 -20.17
N HIS A 219 1.85 0.27 -21.32
CA HIS A 219 1.26 -0.45 -22.45
C HIS A 219 2.37 -1.15 -23.21
N SER A 220 2.77 -2.35 -22.77
CA SER A 220 3.79 -3.13 -23.49
C SER A 220 3.22 -3.59 -24.84
N SER A 221 3.77 -3.09 -25.94
CA SER A 221 3.47 -3.54 -27.31
C SER A 221 4.11 -4.90 -27.65
N THR A 222 4.87 -5.47 -26.73
CA THR A 222 5.71 -6.66 -26.96
C THR A 222 5.48 -7.75 -25.92
N THR A 223 5.39 -8.98 -26.41
CA THR A 223 5.03 -10.25 -25.77
C THR A 223 6.03 -10.74 -24.68
N SER A 224 6.99 -9.94 -24.22
CA SER A 224 8.13 -10.45 -23.45
C SER A 224 8.68 -9.54 -22.35
N LEU A 225 7.83 -8.83 -21.60
CA LEU A 225 8.31 -8.11 -20.42
C LEU A 225 8.62 -9.12 -19.29
N ASN A 226 9.91 -9.31 -19.01
CA ASN A 226 10.38 -10.17 -17.92
C ASN A 226 10.17 -9.44 -16.58
N MET A 227 9.16 -9.86 -15.80
CA MET A 227 8.81 -9.26 -14.51
C MET A 227 9.97 -9.24 -13.51
N GLU A 228 10.77 -10.32 -13.46
CA GLU A 228 11.93 -10.40 -12.56
C GLU A 228 12.94 -9.27 -12.85
N MET A 229 13.21 -9.01 -14.13
CA MET A 229 14.09 -7.92 -14.56
C MET A 229 13.46 -6.55 -14.38
N TYR A 230 12.16 -6.42 -14.64
CA TYR A 230 11.45 -5.16 -14.53
C TYR A 230 11.40 -4.65 -13.08
N PHE A 231 11.25 -5.55 -12.11
CA PHE A 231 11.27 -5.21 -10.68
C PHE A 231 12.63 -5.46 -10.00
N TRP A 232 13.69 -5.75 -10.76
CA TRP A 232 14.99 -6.10 -10.21
C TRP A 232 15.51 -5.01 -9.26
N LEU A 233 15.76 -5.37 -7.99
CA LEU A 233 16.21 -4.49 -6.91
C LEU A 233 15.29 -3.30 -6.59
N MET A 234 14.05 -3.30 -7.08
CA MET A 234 13.09 -2.20 -6.84
C MET A 234 12.79 -2.02 -5.34
N PRO A 235 12.49 -3.07 -4.55
CA PRO A 235 12.32 -2.96 -3.10
C PRO A 235 13.59 -2.46 -2.38
N HIS A 236 14.78 -2.96 -2.75
CA HIS A 236 16.06 -2.50 -2.18
C HIS A 236 16.27 -1.01 -2.39
N LYS A 237 15.95 -0.51 -3.59
CA LYS A 237 16.03 0.92 -3.91
C LYS A 237 15.10 1.74 -3.02
N VAL A 238 13.87 1.27 -2.78
CA VAL A 238 12.94 1.94 -1.85
C VAL A 238 13.52 1.97 -0.44
N ALA A 239 14.02 0.84 0.07
CA ALA A 239 14.64 0.77 1.40
C ALA A 239 15.82 1.74 1.54
N ALA A 240 16.76 1.69 0.60
CA ALA A 240 17.93 2.56 0.60
C ALA A 240 17.55 4.05 0.60
N LEU A 241 16.53 4.44 -0.16
CA LEU A 241 16.02 5.81 -0.20
C LEU A 241 15.35 6.23 1.11
N ILE A 242 14.59 5.35 1.76
CA ILE A 242 13.98 5.61 3.07
C ILE A 242 15.07 5.89 4.11
N TYR A 243 16.07 5.00 4.22
CA TYR A 243 17.18 5.17 5.17
C TYR A 243 18.01 6.41 4.85
N TRP A 244 18.30 6.69 3.58
CA TRP A 244 19.03 7.88 3.17
C TRP A 244 18.31 9.18 3.57
N GLN A 245 16.99 9.23 3.41
CA GLN A 245 16.19 10.40 3.80
C GLN A 245 16.08 10.53 5.32
N ALA A 246 16.04 9.41 6.06
CA ALA A 246 16.13 9.43 7.51
C ALA A 246 17.45 10.04 8.00
N VAL A 247 18.59 9.63 7.41
CA VAL A 247 19.91 10.21 7.71
C VAL A 247 19.96 11.71 7.38
N LYS A 248 19.41 12.13 6.23
CA LYS A 248 19.33 13.55 5.87
C LYS A 248 18.53 14.38 6.88
N LEU A 249 17.40 13.87 7.36
CA LEU A 249 16.59 14.57 8.37
C LEU A 249 17.29 14.64 9.73
N TRP A 250 17.98 13.56 10.11
CA TRP A 250 18.81 13.55 11.30
C TRP A 250 19.92 14.60 11.22
N TRP A 251 20.63 14.69 10.10
CA TRP A 251 21.67 15.70 9.87
C TRP A 251 21.10 17.13 9.86
N LYS A 252 19.84 17.31 9.46
CA LYS A 252 19.10 18.57 9.57
C LYS A 252 18.60 18.88 11.01
N ASN A 253 19.03 18.12 12.01
CA ASN A 253 18.64 18.26 13.41
C ASN A 253 17.12 18.19 13.64
N VAL A 254 16.40 17.42 12.83
CA VAL A 254 14.97 17.18 13.08
C VAL A 254 14.83 16.28 14.32
N PRO A 255 13.96 16.63 15.30
CA PRO A 255 13.80 15.86 16.52
C PRO A 255 13.44 14.40 16.24
N PHE A 256 14.19 13.49 16.86
CA PHE A 256 13.91 12.06 16.85
C PHE A 256 12.79 11.74 17.84
N ILE A 257 11.81 10.96 17.39
CA ILE A 257 10.65 10.52 18.14
C ILE A 257 10.77 9.00 18.28
N GLY A 258 10.91 8.53 19.51
CA GLY A 258 11.01 7.10 19.82
C GLY A 258 9.74 6.35 19.45
N HIS A 259 9.87 5.09 19.04
CA HIS A 259 8.70 4.28 18.72
C HIS A 259 7.83 4.05 19.97
N PRO A 260 6.51 4.24 19.88
CA PRO A 260 5.64 4.17 21.05
C PRO A 260 5.62 2.80 21.73
N LYS A 261 5.97 1.71 21.01
CA LYS A 261 6.13 0.37 21.58
C LYS A 261 7.08 0.29 22.79
N TYR A 262 8.03 1.21 22.89
CA TYR A 262 9.00 1.25 24.00
C TYR A 262 8.51 2.07 25.20
N SER A 263 7.49 2.92 25.03
CA SER A 263 6.99 3.82 26.08
C SER A 263 5.56 3.51 26.53
N ASN A 264 4.73 2.95 25.65
CA ASN A 264 3.33 2.66 25.92
C ASN A 264 2.92 1.33 25.27
N PRO A 265 2.74 0.23 26.03
CA PRO A 265 2.32 -1.06 25.50
C PRO A 265 0.94 -1.06 24.82
N SER A 266 0.01 -0.19 25.22
CA SER A 266 -1.35 -0.10 24.67
C SER A 266 -1.49 0.90 23.50
N TYR A 267 -0.38 1.35 22.91
CA TYR A 267 -0.41 2.32 21.81
C TYR A 267 -1.23 1.87 20.60
N ARG A 268 -1.28 0.55 20.32
CA ARG A 268 -2.10 -0.02 19.25
C ARG A 268 -3.59 0.17 19.52
N ASP A 269 -4.03 -0.09 20.76
CA ASP A 269 -5.42 0.10 21.19
C ASP A 269 -5.82 1.57 21.11
N VAL A 270 -4.95 2.47 21.59
CA VAL A 270 -5.16 3.92 21.49
C VAL A 270 -5.25 4.39 20.03
N ALA A 271 -4.47 3.79 19.12
CA ALA A 271 -4.56 4.08 17.70
C ALA A 271 -5.89 3.59 17.09
N LEU A 272 -6.37 2.41 17.48
CA LEU A 272 -7.64 1.84 17.03
C LEU A 272 -8.84 2.66 17.55
N SER A 273 -8.83 3.06 18.83
CA SER A 273 -9.90 3.87 19.42
C SER A 273 -10.07 5.21 18.69
N ARG A 274 -8.97 5.89 18.35
CA ARG A 274 -9.01 7.13 17.54
C ARG A 274 -9.59 6.90 16.15
N GLY A 275 -9.30 5.74 15.55
CA GLY A 275 -9.89 5.33 14.27
C GLY A 275 -11.42 5.24 14.33
N ASN A 276 -11.94 4.66 15.41
CA ASN A 276 -13.38 4.53 15.64
C ASN A 276 -14.07 5.89 15.88
N GLU A 277 -13.42 6.81 16.59
CA GLU A 277 -13.94 8.16 16.85
C GLU A 277 -14.10 9.01 15.58
N LEU A 278 -13.26 8.79 14.56
CA LEU A 278 -13.33 9.49 13.26
C LEU A 278 -14.39 8.92 12.31
N CYS A 279 -14.93 7.73 12.61
CA CYS A 279 -15.97 7.08 11.79
C CYS A 279 -17.16 6.55 12.58
N PRO A 280 -17.92 7.42 13.26
CA PRO A 280 -19.29 7.10 13.64
C PRO A 280 -20.20 7.34 12.43
N LEU A 281 -20.42 6.31 11.61
CA LEU A 281 -21.53 6.20 10.64
C LEU A 281 -21.41 6.96 9.31
N ARG A 282 -21.73 6.23 8.22
CA ARG A 282 -22.18 6.78 6.93
C ARG A 282 -23.62 6.32 6.70
N ILE A 283 -24.58 6.98 7.35
CA ILE A 283 -26.02 6.70 7.10
C ILE A 283 -26.35 7.14 5.67
N ASN A 284 -26.73 6.18 4.84
CA ASN A 284 -27.24 6.47 3.50
C ASN A 284 -28.59 7.19 3.61
N ARG A 285 -28.59 8.49 3.30
CA ARG A 285 -29.80 9.33 3.25
C ARG A 285 -30.54 9.08 1.94
N ARG A 286 -31.12 7.89 1.75
CA ARG A 286 -32.08 7.58 0.69
C ARG A 286 -33.09 6.53 1.17
N GLN A 287 -34.04 6.98 1.97
CA GLN A 287 -35.44 6.54 2.00
C GLN A 287 -36.15 7.31 3.12
N SER A 288 -36.54 8.55 2.84
CA SER A 288 -37.62 9.17 3.59
C SER A 288 -38.92 8.77 2.93
N ASN A 289 -39.59 7.77 3.51
CA ASN A 289 -41.04 7.72 3.73
C ASN A 289 -41.50 6.26 3.92
N GLN A 290 -41.47 5.78 5.17
CA GLN A 290 -42.64 5.25 5.89
C GLN A 290 -42.17 4.52 7.15
N LEU A 291 -42.99 4.66 8.21
CA LEU A 291 -42.88 4.05 9.52
C LEU A 291 -42.45 2.58 9.46
N ASP A 292 -41.50 2.14 10.29
CA ASP A 292 -41.81 1.61 11.62
C ASP A 292 -40.56 1.18 12.39
N GLN A 293 -40.74 1.10 13.70
CA GLN A 293 -39.76 0.87 14.74
C GLN A 293 -39.02 -0.47 14.57
N ASN A 294 -37.71 -0.40 14.35
CA ASN A 294 -36.74 -1.37 14.87
C ASN A 294 -35.34 -0.77 14.81
N SER A 295 -34.94 -0.14 15.90
CA SER A 295 -33.59 0.33 16.16
C SER A 295 -32.65 -0.87 16.40
N ASN A 296 -32.13 -1.44 15.32
CA ASN A 296 -30.88 -2.22 15.34
C ASN A 296 -29.99 -1.70 14.20
N GLY A 297 -29.54 -0.45 14.35
CA GLY A 297 -28.45 0.07 13.55
C GLY A 297 -27.15 -0.46 14.11
N GLU A 298 -26.70 -1.64 13.66
CA GLU A 298 -25.34 -2.10 13.94
C GLU A 298 -24.36 -1.09 13.36
N SER A 299 -23.73 -0.33 14.25
CA SER A 299 -22.65 0.60 13.91
C SER A 299 -21.45 -0.21 13.40
N ARG A 300 -21.30 -0.35 12.08
CA ARG A 300 -20.12 -0.98 11.49
C ARG A 300 -18.90 -0.10 11.79
N THR A 301 -18.01 -0.58 12.67
CA THR A 301 -16.72 0.04 12.93
C THR A 301 -15.86 -0.05 11.67
N ARG A 302 -15.06 1.00 11.41
CA ARG A 302 -14.14 0.99 10.28
C ARG A 302 -13.17 -0.18 10.44
N TRP A 303 -13.09 -1.05 9.43
CA TRP A 303 -12.24 -2.22 9.51
C TRP A 303 -10.76 -1.81 9.58
N CYS A 304 -10.08 -2.21 10.66
CA CYS A 304 -8.66 -1.91 10.90
C CYS A 304 -7.99 -3.08 11.63
N ILE A 305 -6.88 -3.59 11.08
CA ILE A 305 -6.16 -4.74 11.64
C ILE A 305 -4.66 -4.43 11.73
N TRP A 306 -4.06 -4.72 12.87
CA TRP A 306 -2.62 -4.74 13.05
C TRP A 306 -2.08 -6.16 12.86
N ARG A 307 -0.93 -6.26 12.19
CA ARG A 307 -0.13 -7.48 12.09
C ARG A 307 1.34 -7.13 12.28
N ASP A 308 2.12 -8.10 12.73
CA ASP A 308 3.57 -7.97 12.67
C ASP A 308 4.03 -8.38 11.27
N ALA A 309 5.01 -7.64 10.73
CA ALA A 309 5.72 -8.02 9.52
C ALA A 309 6.63 -9.20 9.86
N GLU A 310 6.64 -10.21 9.00
CA GLU A 310 7.58 -11.32 9.13
C GLU A 310 9.02 -10.81 8.99
N TRP A 311 9.89 -11.34 9.84
CA TRP A 311 11.31 -11.00 9.86
C TRP A 311 12.12 -12.10 9.17
N PRO A 312 13.23 -11.80 8.46
CA PRO A 312 13.72 -10.46 8.09
C PRO A 312 12.75 -9.83 7.09
N TRP A 313 12.76 -8.52 6.92
CA TRP A 313 11.92 -7.83 5.92
C TRP A 313 12.01 -8.55 4.57
N ALA A 314 10.99 -9.35 4.27
CA ALA A 314 10.95 -10.33 3.20
C ALA A 314 9.54 -10.36 2.60
#